data_AF-A0A1F4G646-F1
#
_entry.id   AF-A0A1F4G646-F1
#
_cell.length_a   1.000
_cell.length_b   1.000
_cell.length_c   1.000
_cell.angle_alpha   90.00
_cell.angle_beta   90.00
_cell.angle_gamma   90.00
#
_symmetry.space_group_name_H-M   'P 1'
#
loop_
_entity.id
_entity.type
_entity.pdbx_description
1 polymer ?
#
loop_
_entity_poly.entity_id
_entity_poly.type
_entity_poly.pdbx_seq_one_letter_code
_entity_poly.pdbx_strand_id
1 'polypeptide(L)'
;MKLRINPASKGFAWARQGWQVCARQPMGYAGLVGMVIAGALLMAGLPLVGPLLVVGLMPLAWMGFMLATRRVMLKERLTPGVLIEAVRAPDSPRSAFARLGAAYVAGTFVVMLLAQLLGPGAEALAEALEKAQDADEVMADPRVLQDMAWRVGLTWPLSLLFWHTPALTLWARLPLGKALFFSAVASWRNLGAFVVFGATWLLALIALAVLARVVQQLIPLPALANMLTFAGVLWLVSCFYASLYFSVVDCFEGTQQEGASAPIEPDQPDPSA
;
A
#
# COMPACT_ATOMS: atom_id res chain seq x y z
N MET A 1 13.96 -0.44 -19.61
CA MET A 1 12.97 -1.43 -19.17
C MET A 1 11.88 -1.50 -20.23
N LYS A 2 11.52 -2.70 -20.67
CA LYS A 2 10.38 -2.89 -21.60
C LYS A 2 9.12 -3.10 -20.77
N LEU A 3 8.00 -2.56 -21.24
CA LEU A 3 6.71 -2.69 -20.57
C LEU A 3 6.04 -4.00 -20.98
N ARG A 4 5.52 -4.75 -20.02
CA ARG A 4 4.67 -5.92 -20.27
C ARG A 4 3.21 -5.58 -19.99
N ILE A 5 2.34 -5.96 -20.93
CA ILE A 5 0.89 -5.87 -20.76
C ILE A 5 0.39 -7.22 -20.26
N ASN A 6 -0.30 -7.19 -19.12
CA ASN A 6 -0.78 -8.36 -18.42
C ASN A 6 -2.30 -8.53 -18.58
N PRO A 7 -2.81 -9.77 -18.64
CA PRO A 7 -4.25 -10.02 -18.59
C PRO A 7 -4.81 -9.65 -17.22
N ALA A 8 -6.11 -9.34 -17.15
CA ALA A 8 -6.76 -8.90 -15.91
C ALA A 8 -6.63 -9.93 -14.76
N SER A 9 -6.57 -11.22 -15.07
CA SER A 9 -6.38 -12.31 -14.10
C SER A 9 -5.08 -12.19 -13.28
N LYS A 10 -4.07 -11.46 -13.78
CA LYS A 10 -2.83 -11.20 -13.04
C LYS A 10 -3.06 -10.40 -11.76
N GLY A 11 -4.08 -9.55 -11.71
CA GLY A 11 -4.44 -8.82 -10.50
C GLY A 11 -4.70 -9.72 -9.31
N PHE A 12 -5.50 -10.77 -9.52
CA PHE A 12 -5.77 -11.78 -8.48
C PHE A 12 -4.49 -12.57 -8.14
N ALA A 13 -3.66 -12.89 -9.13
CA ALA A 13 -2.40 -13.59 -8.91
C ALA A 13 -1.44 -12.80 -8.01
N TRP A 14 -1.32 -11.48 -8.18
CA TRP A 14 -0.49 -10.63 -7.32
C TRP A 14 -0.96 -10.64 -5.87
N ALA A 15 -2.27 -10.51 -5.64
CA ALA A 15 -2.85 -10.58 -4.30
C ALA A 15 -2.58 -11.94 -3.64
N ARG A 16 -2.80 -13.04 -4.38
CA ARG A 16 -2.51 -14.41 -3.91
C ARG A 16 -1.04 -14.61 -3.58
N GLN A 17 -0.12 -14.12 -4.43
CA GLN A 17 1.32 -14.22 -4.18
C GLN A 17 1.75 -13.39 -2.96
N GLY A 18 1.18 -12.20 -2.77
CA GLY A 18 1.40 -11.39 -1.57
C GLY A 18 0.97 -12.14 -0.29
N TRP A 19 -0.20 -12.78 -0.31
CA TRP A 19 -0.64 -13.63 0.79
C TRP A 19 0.33 -14.79 1.05
N GLN A 20 0.74 -15.51 0.01
CA GLN A 20 1.66 -16.65 0.11
C GLN A 20 3.02 -16.26 0.69
N VAL A 21 3.59 -15.13 0.26
CA VAL A 21 4.87 -14.65 0.80
C VAL A 21 4.70 -14.15 2.24
N CYS A 22 3.62 -13.41 2.53
CA CYS A 22 3.36 -12.93 3.88
C CYS A 22 3.20 -14.09 4.86
N ALA A 23 2.52 -15.17 4.47
CA ALA A 23 2.32 -16.39 5.26
C ALA A 23 3.62 -17.11 5.65
N ARG A 24 4.74 -16.90 4.92
CA ARG A 24 6.04 -17.48 5.28
C ARG A 24 6.69 -16.81 6.49
N GLN A 25 6.45 -15.52 6.72
CA GLN A 25 7.00 -14.77 7.87
C GLN A 25 5.96 -13.79 8.44
N PRO A 26 4.86 -14.30 9.03
CA PRO A 26 3.71 -13.48 9.35
C PRO A 26 4.01 -12.41 10.40
N MET A 27 4.73 -12.80 11.46
CA MET A 27 5.16 -11.88 12.52
C MET A 27 6.19 -10.85 12.02
N GLY A 28 6.99 -11.22 11.02
CA GLY A 28 7.94 -10.30 10.39
C GLY A 28 7.20 -9.15 9.70
N TYR A 29 6.24 -9.46 8.83
CA TYR A 29 5.45 -8.43 8.14
C TYR A 29 4.55 -7.63 9.08
N ALA A 30 3.86 -8.30 10.03
CA ALA A 30 3.06 -7.61 11.03
C ALA A 30 3.92 -6.63 11.85
N GLY A 31 5.15 -7.02 12.19
CA GLY A 31 6.14 -6.14 12.84
C GLY A 31 6.54 -4.95 11.97
N LEU A 32 6.78 -5.15 10.67
CA LEU A 32 7.10 -4.06 9.75
C LEU A 32 5.93 -3.07 9.61
N VAL A 33 4.69 -3.55 9.43
CA VAL A 33 3.50 -2.68 9.38
C VAL A 33 3.31 -1.96 10.72
N GLY A 34 3.46 -2.66 11.84
CA GLY A 34 3.41 -2.07 13.18
C GLY A 34 4.44 -0.95 13.37
N MET A 35 5.66 -1.13 12.88
CA MET A 35 6.70 -0.09 12.90
C MET A 35 6.34 1.12 12.03
N VAL A 36 5.77 0.90 10.84
CA VAL A 36 5.30 2.00 9.99
C VAL A 36 4.16 2.77 10.68
N ILE A 37 3.19 2.07 11.28
CA ILE A 37 2.09 2.69 12.02
C ILE A 37 2.63 3.48 13.23
N ALA A 38 3.48 2.86 14.05
CA ALA A 38 4.07 3.51 15.22
C ALA A 38 4.88 4.76 14.83
N GLY A 39 5.72 4.65 13.79
CA GLY A 39 6.45 5.79 13.25
C GLY A 39 5.52 6.89 12.74
N ALA A 40 4.45 6.52 12.04
CA ALA A 40 3.45 7.48 11.57
C ALA A 40 2.75 8.20 12.71
N LEU A 41 2.37 7.50 13.77
CA LEU A 41 1.75 8.08 14.96
C LEU A 41 2.69 9.05 15.69
N LEU A 42 3.96 8.68 15.86
CA LEU A 42 4.97 9.55 16.45
C LEU A 42 5.17 10.83 15.65
N MET A 43 5.24 10.72 14.32
CA MET A 43 5.37 11.88 13.43
C MET A 43 4.11 12.74 13.45
N ALA A 44 2.91 12.14 13.42
CA ALA A 44 1.64 12.85 13.44
C ALA A 44 1.43 13.69 14.72
N GLY A 45 2.15 13.39 15.81
CA GLY A 45 2.18 14.24 17.01
C GLY A 45 2.81 15.63 16.79
N LEU A 46 3.56 15.83 15.71
CA LEU A 46 4.13 17.14 15.34
C LEU A 46 3.09 17.96 14.56
N PRO A 47 2.63 19.12 15.06
CA PRO A 47 1.64 19.93 14.36
C PRO A 47 2.20 20.45 13.03
N LEU A 48 1.36 20.46 11.99
CA LEU A 48 1.65 20.88 10.61
C LEU A 48 2.68 20.02 9.86
N VAL A 49 3.84 19.74 10.46
CA VAL A 49 4.96 19.02 9.84
C VAL A 49 4.73 17.50 9.86
N GLY A 50 4.09 16.98 10.91
CA GLY A 50 3.87 15.55 11.10
C GLY A 50 3.17 14.87 9.94
N PRO A 51 1.98 15.34 9.52
CA PRO A 51 1.26 14.78 8.37
C PRO A 51 2.09 14.80 7.07
N LEU A 52 2.88 15.86 6.85
CA LEU A 52 3.75 15.96 5.67
C LEU A 52 4.87 14.91 5.69
N LEU A 53 5.44 14.64 6.87
CA LEU A 53 6.44 13.58 7.03
C LEU A 53 5.84 12.19 6.79
N VAL A 54 4.64 11.93 7.33
CA VAL A 54 3.95 10.65 7.12
C VAL A 54 3.74 10.41 5.63
N VAL A 55 3.18 11.38 4.91
CA VAL A 55 2.95 11.29 3.46
C VAL A 55 4.27 11.16 2.71
N GLY A 56 5.26 12.02 2.99
CA GLY A 56 6.55 12.05 2.30
C GLY A 56 7.38 10.77 2.47
N LEU A 57 7.17 10.01 3.55
CA LEU A 57 7.86 8.75 3.81
C LEU A 57 7.13 7.52 3.26
N MET A 58 5.89 7.65 2.80
CA MET A 58 5.15 6.52 2.20
C MET A 58 5.88 5.85 1.02
N PRO A 59 6.45 6.60 0.05
CA PRO A 59 7.19 5.97 -1.05
C PRO A 59 8.38 5.12 -0.57
N LEU A 60 9.02 5.53 0.53
CA LEU A 60 10.10 4.77 1.16
C LEU A 60 9.55 3.51 1.84
N ALA A 61 8.44 3.62 2.57
CA ALA A 61 7.80 2.49 3.23
C ALA A 61 7.36 1.42 2.22
N TRP A 62 6.68 1.82 1.12
CA TRP A 62 6.29 0.91 0.04
C TRP A 62 7.50 0.18 -0.55
N MET A 63 8.61 0.90 -0.72
CA MET A 63 9.84 0.29 -1.20
C MET A 63 10.47 -0.68 -0.21
N GLY A 64 10.44 -0.35 1.08
CA GLY A 64 10.86 -1.24 2.16
C GLY A 64 10.09 -2.56 2.15
N PHE A 65 8.78 -2.53 1.92
CA PHE A 65 7.98 -3.74 1.78
C PHE A 65 8.33 -4.55 0.53
N MET A 66 8.60 -3.91 -0.61
CA MET A 66 9.05 -4.62 -1.80
C MET A 66 10.40 -5.32 -1.59
N LEU A 67 11.33 -4.68 -0.88
CA LEU A 67 12.60 -5.28 -0.47
C LEU A 67 12.38 -6.43 0.52
N ALA A 68 11.47 -6.27 1.47
CA ALA A 68 11.07 -7.33 2.41
C ALA A 68 10.53 -8.56 1.66
N THR A 69 9.65 -8.37 0.68
CA THR A 69 9.13 -9.45 -0.17
C THR A 69 10.24 -10.18 -0.91
N ARG A 70 11.19 -9.44 -1.49
CA ARG A 70 12.35 -10.04 -2.14
C ARG A 70 13.18 -10.90 -1.18
N ARG A 71 13.43 -10.43 0.05
CA ARG A 71 14.18 -11.20 1.07
C ARG A 71 13.47 -12.51 1.45
N VAL A 72 12.16 -12.45 1.70
CA VAL A 72 11.39 -13.66 2.04
C VAL A 72 11.36 -14.65 0.87
N MET A 73 11.32 -14.17 -0.38
CA MET A 73 11.44 -15.03 -1.56
C MET A 73 12.80 -15.72 -1.64
N LEU A 74 13.87 -15.05 -1.20
CA LEU A 74 15.22 -15.60 -1.09
C LEU A 74 15.45 -16.44 0.19
N LYS A 75 14.38 -16.78 0.92
CA LYS A 75 14.42 -17.52 2.20
C LYS A 75 15.23 -16.79 3.30
N GLU A 76 15.41 -15.49 3.20
CA GLU A 76 16.08 -14.67 4.21
C GLU A 76 15.11 -14.18 5.29
N ARG A 77 15.60 -13.95 6.51
CA ARG A 77 14.80 -13.39 7.61
C ARG A 77 14.58 -11.89 7.44
N LEU A 78 13.36 -11.44 7.75
CA LEU A 78 13.04 -10.02 7.80
C LEU A 78 13.71 -9.34 8.99
N THR A 79 14.29 -8.16 8.75
CA THR A 79 14.81 -7.30 9.80
C THR A 79 14.16 -5.91 9.69
N PRO A 80 13.98 -5.20 10.82
CA PRO A 80 13.43 -3.84 10.83
C PRO A 80 14.15 -2.87 9.88
N GLY A 81 15.47 -3.06 9.70
CA GLY A 81 16.30 -2.22 8.84
C GLY A 81 15.91 -2.24 7.36
N VAL A 82 15.12 -3.21 6.91
CA VAL A 82 14.65 -3.32 5.50
C VAL A 82 13.83 -2.09 5.08
N LEU A 83 13.10 -1.45 6.02
CA LEU A 83 12.27 -0.27 5.72
C LEU A 83 13.08 0.96 5.28
N ILE A 84 14.31 1.07 5.77
CA ILE A 84 15.21 2.19 5.47
C ILE A 84 16.37 1.78 4.56
N GLU A 85 16.43 0.52 4.14
CA GLU A 85 17.53 -0.01 3.34
C GLU A 85 17.73 0.77 2.05
N ALA A 86 16.63 1.15 1.40
CA ALA A 86 16.63 1.94 0.17
C ALA A 86 17.37 3.29 0.31
N VAL A 87 17.44 3.86 1.53
CA VAL A 87 18.14 5.12 1.83
C VAL A 87 19.44 4.95 2.60
N ARG A 88 19.71 3.76 3.17
CA ARG A 88 20.87 3.52 4.04
C ARG A 88 22.12 3.07 3.28
N ALA A 89 21.98 2.31 2.19
CA ALA A 89 23.10 1.76 1.43
C ALA A 89 24.08 2.86 0.93
N PRO A 90 25.39 2.57 0.78
CA PRO A 90 26.37 3.55 0.27
C PRO A 90 25.99 4.13 -1.10
N ASP A 91 25.54 3.27 -2.02
CA ASP A 91 25.09 3.67 -3.36
C ASP A 91 23.59 4.02 -3.40
N SER A 92 22.99 4.37 -2.27
CA SER A 92 21.58 4.70 -2.19
C SER A 92 21.28 6.01 -2.92
N PRO A 93 20.19 6.08 -3.73
CA PRO A 93 19.77 7.32 -4.38
C PRO A 93 18.98 8.20 -3.38
N ARG A 94 19.59 8.58 -2.26
CA ARG A 94 18.96 9.34 -1.15
C ARG A 94 18.27 10.61 -1.63
N SER A 95 18.95 11.37 -2.49
CA SER A 95 18.41 12.61 -3.08
C SER A 95 17.21 12.33 -4.01
N ALA A 96 17.15 11.16 -4.64
CA ALA A 96 16.01 10.77 -5.46
C ALA A 96 14.80 10.40 -4.60
N PHE A 97 15.00 9.65 -3.50
CA PHE A 97 13.92 9.34 -2.55
C PHE A 97 13.41 10.59 -1.82
N ALA A 98 14.28 11.54 -1.47
CA ALA A 98 13.84 12.83 -0.91
C ALA A 98 12.97 13.62 -1.90
N ARG A 99 13.39 13.70 -3.17
CA ARG A 99 12.60 14.33 -4.25
C ARG A 99 11.28 13.58 -4.51
N LEU A 100 11.29 12.25 -4.43
CA LEU A 100 10.11 11.41 -4.59
C LEU A 100 9.10 11.67 -3.48
N GLY A 101 9.54 11.71 -2.23
CA GLY A 101 8.72 12.07 -1.07
C GLY A 101 8.13 13.47 -1.20
N ALA A 102 8.96 14.47 -1.54
CA ALA A 102 8.49 15.84 -1.77
C ALA A 102 7.47 15.94 -2.91
N ALA A 103 7.68 15.23 -4.02
CA ALA A 103 6.74 15.18 -5.13
C ALA A 103 5.42 14.50 -4.74
N TYR A 104 5.47 13.46 -3.90
CA TYR A 104 4.28 12.78 -3.41
C TYR A 104 3.46 13.64 -2.44
N VAL A 105 4.15 14.40 -1.56
CA VAL A 105 3.52 15.42 -0.71
C VAL A 105 2.84 16.49 -1.56
N ALA A 106 3.55 17.04 -2.55
CA ALA A 106 2.99 18.05 -3.45
C ALA A 106 1.78 17.52 -4.22
N GLY A 107 1.85 16.30 -4.76
CA GLY A 107 0.73 15.67 -5.47
C GLY A 107 -0.47 15.42 -4.55
N THR A 108 -0.23 14.95 -3.32
CA THR A 108 -1.29 14.76 -2.33
C THR A 108 -1.94 16.09 -1.95
N PHE A 109 -1.14 17.14 -1.77
CA PHE A 109 -1.64 18.48 -1.49
C PHE A 109 -2.53 19.01 -2.63
N VAL A 110 -2.11 18.83 -3.88
CA VAL A 110 -2.92 19.18 -5.06
C VAL A 110 -4.23 18.41 -5.07
N VAL A 111 -4.21 17.11 -4.77
CA VAL A 111 -5.43 16.28 -4.68
C VAL A 111 -6.37 16.80 -3.60
N MET A 112 -5.86 17.14 -2.41
CA MET A 112 -6.67 17.70 -1.32
C MET A 112 -7.27 19.06 -1.69
N LEU A 113 -6.49 19.93 -2.32
CA LEU A 113 -6.96 21.25 -2.79
C LEU A 113 -8.06 21.11 -3.84
N LEU A 114 -7.85 20.25 -4.85
CA LEU A 114 -8.85 20.01 -5.89
C LEU A 114 -10.12 19.38 -5.33
N ALA A 115 -10.01 18.44 -4.40
CA ALA A 115 -11.17 17.85 -3.74
C ALA A 115 -11.97 18.90 -2.97
N GLN A 116 -11.29 19.84 -2.30
CA GLN A 116 -11.93 20.95 -1.60
C GLN A 116 -12.61 21.94 -2.55
N LEU A 117 -12.00 22.22 -3.71
CA LEU A 117 -12.55 23.15 -4.71
C LEU A 117 -13.73 22.57 -5.50
N LEU A 118 -13.72 21.28 -5.77
CA LEU A 118 -14.76 20.58 -6.55
C LEU A 118 -15.87 19.98 -5.68
N GLY A 119 -15.55 19.70 -4.42
CA GLY A 119 -16.46 19.14 -3.43
C GLY A 119 -17.30 20.21 -2.72
N PRO A 120 -18.05 19.80 -1.69
CA PRO A 120 -18.93 20.69 -0.94
C PRO A 120 -18.18 21.75 -0.10
N GLY A 121 -16.85 21.70 -0.05
CA GLY A 121 -16.02 22.63 0.71
C GLY A 121 -15.82 22.21 2.17
N ALA A 122 -14.82 22.83 2.82
CA ALA A 122 -14.45 22.48 4.19
C ALA A 122 -15.50 22.90 5.24
N GLU A 123 -16.21 24.01 5.00
CA GLU A 123 -17.23 24.52 5.92
C GLU A 123 -18.45 23.58 5.97
N ALA A 124 -18.94 23.15 4.81
CA ALA A 124 -20.05 22.21 4.73
C ALA A 124 -19.72 20.85 5.36
N LEU A 125 -18.45 20.41 5.25
CA LEU A 125 -17.97 19.19 5.90
C LEU A 125 -17.85 19.36 7.42
N ALA A 126 -17.38 20.53 7.89
CA ALA A 126 -17.32 20.85 9.31
C ALA A 126 -18.71 20.86 9.94
N GLU A 127 -19.70 21.46 9.27
CA GLU A 127 -21.09 21.44 9.72
C GLU A 127 -21.68 20.03 9.76
N ALA A 128 -21.39 19.19 8.76
CA ALA A 128 -21.84 17.80 8.74
C ALA A 128 -21.28 17.02 9.94
N LEU A 129 -20.01 17.25 10.27
CA LEU A 129 -19.34 16.60 11.40
C LEU A 129 -19.84 17.12 12.76
N GLU A 130 -20.17 18.42 12.86
CA GLU A 130 -20.69 19.02 14.09
C GLU A 130 -22.14 18.58 14.38
N LYS A 131 -22.95 18.39 13.33
CA LYS A 131 -24.35 17.99 13.47
C LYS A 131 -24.52 16.50 13.75
N ALA A 132 -23.59 15.66 13.32
CA ALA A 132 -23.68 14.23 13.47
C ALA A 132 -23.40 13.79 14.91
N GLN A 133 -24.23 12.89 15.43
CA GLN A 133 -24.07 12.33 16.77
C GLN A 133 -23.09 11.15 16.80
N ASP A 134 -22.96 10.45 15.68
CA ASP A 134 -22.07 9.31 15.52
C ASP A 134 -21.47 9.23 14.11
N ALA A 135 -20.60 8.23 13.91
CA ALA A 135 -19.92 8.02 12.63
C ALA A 135 -20.86 7.54 11.52
N ASP A 136 -21.99 6.90 11.85
CA ASP A 136 -22.95 6.39 10.87
C ASP A 136 -23.74 7.55 10.25
N GLU A 137 -24.13 8.53 11.07
CA GLU A 137 -24.76 9.79 10.61
C GLU A 137 -23.82 10.62 9.73
N VAL A 138 -22.54 10.74 10.10
CA VAL A 138 -21.53 11.41 9.24
C VAL A 138 -21.49 10.73 7.87
N MET A 139 -21.49 9.40 7.82
CA MET A 139 -21.35 8.64 6.58
C MET A 139 -22.63 8.61 5.73
N ALA A 140 -23.78 8.92 6.34
CA ALA A 140 -25.04 9.08 5.65
C ALA A 140 -25.19 10.47 4.98
N ASP A 141 -24.40 11.48 5.38
CA ASP A 141 -24.49 12.82 4.80
C ASP A 141 -24.01 12.79 3.31
N PRO A 142 -24.87 13.19 2.36
CA PRO A 142 -24.51 13.22 0.94
C PRO A 142 -23.28 14.07 0.62
N ARG A 143 -23.03 15.12 1.41
CA ARG A 143 -21.87 16.02 1.24
C ARG A 143 -20.57 15.31 1.61
N VAL A 144 -20.59 14.52 2.69
CA VAL A 144 -19.45 13.69 3.11
C VAL A 144 -19.15 12.65 2.03
N LEU A 145 -20.18 11.96 1.53
CA LEU A 145 -20.02 10.97 0.46
C LEU A 145 -19.47 11.60 -0.83
N GLN A 146 -19.93 12.80 -1.20
CA GLN A 146 -19.44 13.53 -2.36
C GLN A 146 -17.97 13.95 -2.19
N ASP A 147 -17.59 14.49 -1.03
CA ASP A 147 -16.19 14.85 -0.72
C ASP A 147 -15.29 13.61 -0.77
N MET A 148 -15.71 12.49 -0.17
CA MET A 148 -15.00 11.22 -0.25
C MET A 148 -14.84 10.74 -1.69
N ALA A 149 -15.90 10.82 -2.52
CA ALA A 149 -15.84 10.44 -3.92
C ALA A 149 -14.81 11.27 -4.69
N TRP A 150 -14.75 12.59 -4.47
CA TRP A 150 -13.73 13.44 -5.08
C TRP A 150 -12.32 13.09 -4.61
N ARG A 151 -12.10 12.90 -3.30
CA ARG A 151 -10.79 12.52 -2.77
C ARG A 151 -10.32 11.19 -3.34
N VAL A 152 -11.19 10.18 -3.37
CA VAL A 152 -10.87 8.85 -3.93
C VAL A 152 -10.59 8.97 -5.44
N GLY A 153 -11.46 9.65 -6.17
CA GLY A 153 -11.35 9.82 -7.62
C GLY A 153 -10.09 10.58 -8.04
N LEU A 154 -9.69 11.62 -7.29
CA LEU A 154 -8.47 12.40 -7.54
C LEU A 154 -7.21 11.69 -7.01
N THR A 155 -7.33 10.83 -6.01
CA THR A 155 -6.20 10.01 -5.53
C THR A 155 -5.84 8.92 -6.54
N TRP A 156 -6.80 8.40 -7.30
CA TRP A 156 -6.56 7.38 -8.32
C TRP A 156 -5.45 7.74 -9.33
N PRO A 157 -5.48 8.88 -10.05
CA PRO A 157 -4.40 9.25 -10.96
C PRO A 157 -3.06 9.47 -10.25
N LEU A 158 -3.08 10.00 -9.02
CA LEU A 158 -1.87 10.12 -8.19
C LEU A 158 -1.30 8.75 -7.86
N SER A 159 -2.14 7.76 -7.54
CA SER A 159 -1.72 6.38 -7.33
C SER A 159 -1.03 5.81 -8.57
N LEU A 160 -1.59 6.00 -9.78
CA LEU A 160 -0.96 5.51 -11.02
C LEU A 160 0.44 6.12 -11.25
N LEU A 161 0.62 7.41 -10.92
CA LEU A 161 1.91 8.09 -11.03
C LEU A 161 2.95 7.52 -10.06
N PHE A 162 2.56 7.13 -8.85
CA PHE A 162 3.51 6.74 -7.81
C PHE A 162 3.60 5.23 -7.58
N TRP A 163 2.69 4.42 -8.12
CA TRP A 163 2.57 2.99 -7.82
C TRP A 163 3.89 2.23 -8.01
N HIS A 164 4.55 2.42 -9.15
CA HIS A 164 5.81 1.75 -9.49
C HIS A 164 7.04 2.64 -9.31
N THR A 165 6.85 3.93 -9.09
CA THR A 165 7.92 4.93 -9.08
C THR A 165 9.02 4.67 -8.04
N PRO A 166 8.74 4.26 -6.79
CA PRO A 166 9.80 3.91 -5.82
C PRO A 166 10.70 2.79 -6.33
N ALA A 167 10.09 1.77 -6.94
CA ALA A 167 10.81 0.63 -7.49
C ALA A 167 11.66 1.00 -8.71
N LEU A 168 11.09 1.79 -9.63
CA LEU A 168 11.82 2.33 -10.78
C LEU A 168 12.97 3.25 -10.36
N THR A 169 12.82 3.98 -9.25
CA THR A 169 13.86 4.86 -8.71
C THR A 169 15.04 4.07 -8.14
N LEU A 170 14.81 3.00 -7.37
CA LEU A 170 15.90 2.21 -6.79
C LEU A 170 16.49 1.19 -7.76
N TRP A 171 15.65 0.38 -8.43
CA TRP A 171 16.11 -0.75 -9.23
C TRP A 171 16.55 -0.32 -10.62
N ALA A 172 15.77 0.54 -11.28
CA ALA A 172 16.07 1.02 -12.63
C ALA A 172 16.93 2.30 -12.66
N ARG A 173 17.16 2.92 -11.49
CA ARG A 173 17.92 4.17 -11.32
C ARG A 173 17.44 5.29 -12.26
N LEU A 174 16.14 5.32 -12.55
CA LEU A 174 15.57 6.32 -13.44
C LEU A 174 15.45 7.68 -12.73
N PRO A 175 15.63 8.80 -13.45
CA PRO A 175 15.33 10.11 -12.91
C PRO A 175 13.82 10.24 -12.65
N LEU A 176 13.44 11.04 -11.64
CA LEU A 176 12.07 11.12 -11.12
C LEU A 176 11.00 11.30 -12.21
N GLY A 177 11.18 12.27 -13.12
CA GLY A 177 10.20 12.52 -14.18
C GLY A 177 9.98 11.32 -15.11
N LYS A 178 11.06 10.57 -15.46
CA LYS A 178 10.94 9.35 -16.26
C LYS A 178 10.28 8.23 -15.45
N ALA A 179 10.61 8.10 -14.17
CA ALA A 179 10.02 7.09 -13.30
C ALA A 179 8.49 7.30 -13.14
N LEU A 180 8.05 8.54 -12.91
CA LEU A 180 6.63 8.91 -12.85
C LEU A 180 5.91 8.62 -14.17
N PHE A 181 6.51 8.99 -15.31
CA PHE A 181 5.96 8.72 -16.63
C PHE A 181 5.80 7.21 -16.88
N PHE A 182 6.85 6.43 -16.62
CA PHE A 182 6.78 4.97 -16.82
C PHE A 182 5.81 4.29 -15.85
N SER A 183 5.70 4.76 -14.59
CA SER A 183 4.68 4.27 -13.65
C SER A 183 3.28 4.54 -14.20
N ALA A 184 2.97 5.78 -14.60
CA ALA A 184 1.66 6.13 -15.13
C ALA A 184 1.30 5.31 -16.38
N VAL A 185 2.23 5.20 -17.35
CA VAL A 185 2.00 4.41 -18.56
C VAL A 185 1.84 2.93 -18.24
N ALA A 186 2.65 2.38 -17.34
CA ALA A 186 2.56 0.97 -16.95
C ALA A 186 1.24 0.64 -16.26
N SER A 187 0.84 1.45 -15.28
CA SER A 187 -0.41 1.25 -14.56
C SER A 187 -1.63 1.46 -15.46
N TRP A 188 -1.59 2.45 -16.35
CA TRP A 188 -2.67 2.69 -17.32
C TRP A 188 -2.81 1.56 -18.35
N ARG A 189 -1.69 1.03 -18.86
CA ARG A 189 -1.73 -0.09 -19.83
C ARG A 189 -2.12 -1.41 -19.20
N ASN A 190 -1.96 -1.56 -17.88
CA ASN A 190 -2.34 -2.74 -17.11
C ASN A 190 -3.60 -2.51 -16.25
N LEU A 191 -4.45 -1.53 -16.60
CA LEU A 191 -5.58 -1.10 -15.76
C LEU A 191 -6.50 -2.26 -15.37
N GLY A 192 -6.78 -3.19 -16.28
CA GLY A 192 -7.62 -4.37 -15.99
C GLY A 192 -7.04 -5.25 -14.88
N ALA A 193 -5.73 -5.44 -14.84
CA ALA A 193 -5.08 -6.17 -13.74
C ALA A 193 -5.16 -5.39 -12.42
N PHE A 194 -5.01 -4.07 -12.46
CA PHE A 194 -5.18 -3.21 -11.29
C PHE A 194 -6.61 -3.19 -10.74
N VAL A 195 -7.63 -3.20 -11.61
CA VAL A 195 -9.03 -3.29 -11.20
C VAL A 195 -9.28 -4.61 -10.48
N VAL A 196 -8.86 -5.74 -11.04
CA VAL A 196 -9.02 -7.06 -10.39
C VAL A 196 -8.23 -7.12 -9.07
N PHE A 197 -7.02 -6.55 -9.05
CA PHE A 197 -6.21 -6.46 -7.84
C PHE A 197 -6.91 -5.66 -6.73
N GLY A 198 -7.41 -4.46 -7.04
CA GLY A 198 -8.17 -3.63 -6.13
C GLY A 198 -9.46 -4.31 -5.66
N ALA A 199 -10.22 -4.91 -6.57
CA ALA A 199 -11.43 -5.67 -6.25
C ALA A 199 -11.14 -6.86 -5.31
N THR A 200 -10.01 -7.56 -5.51
CA THR A 200 -9.60 -8.67 -4.64
C THR A 200 -9.36 -8.21 -3.20
N TRP A 201 -8.65 -7.09 -3.02
CA TRP A 201 -8.41 -6.53 -1.68
C TRP A 201 -9.65 -5.92 -1.05
N LEU A 202 -10.50 -5.26 -1.84
CA LEU A 202 -11.78 -4.75 -1.38
C LEU A 202 -12.67 -5.89 -0.86
N LEU A 203 -12.78 -6.99 -1.62
CA LEU A 203 -13.52 -8.18 -1.18
C LEU A 203 -12.92 -8.81 0.09
N ALA A 204 -11.58 -8.84 0.21
CA ALA A 204 -10.92 -9.32 1.43
C ALA A 204 -11.23 -8.44 2.65
N LEU A 205 -11.27 -7.12 2.49
CA LEU A 205 -11.66 -6.19 3.55
C LEU A 205 -13.14 -6.36 3.95
N ILE A 206 -14.04 -6.48 2.97
CA ILE A 206 -15.46 -6.75 3.22
C ILE A 206 -15.63 -8.09 3.95
N ALA A 207 -14.93 -9.14 3.51
CA ALA A 207 -14.97 -10.45 4.16
C ALA A 207 -14.49 -10.38 5.61
N LEU A 208 -13.41 -9.64 5.89
CA LEU A 208 -12.95 -9.42 7.25
C LEU A 208 -13.97 -8.64 8.09
N ALA A 209 -14.58 -7.60 7.54
CA ALA A 209 -15.60 -6.82 8.24
C ALA A 209 -16.84 -7.66 8.60
N VAL A 210 -17.31 -8.49 7.65
CA VAL A 210 -18.40 -9.45 7.89
C VAL A 210 -18.01 -10.46 8.97
N LEU A 211 -16.80 -11.04 8.88
CA LEU A 211 -16.30 -11.97 9.89
C LEU A 211 -16.22 -11.32 11.28
N ALA A 212 -15.75 -10.08 11.37
CA ALA A 212 -15.70 -9.33 12.62
C ALA A 212 -17.10 -9.14 13.23
N ARG A 213 -18.11 -8.82 12.42
CA ARG A 213 -19.51 -8.72 12.87
C ARG A 213 -20.05 -10.05 13.38
N VAL A 214 -19.78 -11.15 12.69
CA VAL A 214 -20.19 -12.49 13.14
C VAL A 214 -19.52 -12.84 14.48
N VAL A 215 -18.23 -12.59 14.64
CA VAL A 215 -17.50 -12.82 15.89
C VAL A 215 -18.09 -12.00 17.04
N GLN A 216 -18.45 -10.72 16.81
CA GLN A 216 -19.09 -9.87 17.81
C GLN A 216 -20.45 -10.41 18.29
N GLN A 217 -21.20 -11.06 17.41
CA GLN A 217 -22.49 -11.68 17.77
C GLN A 217 -22.32 -12.96 18.60
N LEU A 218 -21.25 -13.72 18.34
CA LEU A 218 -20.98 -14.99 19.02
C LEU A 218 -20.24 -14.81 20.36
N ILE A 219 -19.38 -13.79 20.46
CA ILE A 219 -18.55 -13.55 21.64
C ILE A 219 -18.97 -12.20 22.25
N PRO A 220 -19.69 -12.17 23.39
CA PRO A 220 -20.11 -10.94 24.06
C PRO A 220 -18.95 -10.28 24.83
N LEU A 221 -17.75 -10.25 24.24
CA LEU A 221 -16.56 -9.59 24.73
C LEU A 221 -16.05 -8.61 23.67
N PRO A 222 -16.52 -7.35 23.67
CA PRO A 222 -16.17 -6.36 22.65
C PRO A 222 -14.66 -6.15 22.49
N ALA A 223 -13.91 -6.20 23.60
CA ALA A 223 -12.45 -6.06 23.58
C ALA A 223 -11.76 -7.14 22.73
N LEU A 224 -12.17 -8.41 22.87
CA LEU A 224 -11.58 -9.51 22.12
C LEU A 224 -11.91 -9.40 20.62
N ALA A 225 -13.15 -9.05 20.28
CA ALA A 225 -13.56 -8.85 18.89
C ALA A 225 -12.80 -7.71 18.22
N ASN A 226 -12.56 -6.60 18.93
CA ASN A 226 -11.76 -5.49 18.44
C ASN A 226 -10.30 -5.87 18.22
N MET A 227 -9.69 -6.65 19.14
CA MET A 227 -8.33 -7.16 18.99
C MET A 227 -8.17 -8.07 17.76
N LEU A 228 -9.12 -9.00 17.56
CA LEU A 228 -9.15 -9.89 16.39
C LEU A 228 -9.30 -9.10 15.08
N THR A 229 -10.18 -8.11 15.07
CA THR A 229 -10.39 -7.22 13.91
C THR A 229 -9.11 -6.45 13.58
N PHE A 230 -8.47 -5.86 14.60
CA PHE A 230 -7.22 -5.15 14.44
C PHE A 230 -6.10 -6.06 13.90
N ALA A 231 -5.94 -7.26 14.47
CA ALA A 231 -4.98 -8.24 13.99
C ALA A 231 -5.25 -8.67 12.55
N GLY A 232 -6.53 -8.87 12.18
CA GLY A 232 -6.94 -9.18 10.82
C GLY A 232 -6.64 -8.05 9.83
N VAL A 233 -6.90 -6.80 10.20
CA VAL A 233 -6.57 -5.63 9.35
C VAL A 233 -5.06 -5.52 9.19
N LEU A 234 -4.29 -5.64 10.28
CA LEU A 234 -2.84 -5.61 10.23
C LEU A 234 -2.28 -6.70 9.31
N TRP A 235 -2.87 -7.89 9.34
CA TRP A 235 -2.55 -8.99 8.44
C TRP A 235 -2.88 -8.67 6.98
N LEU A 236 -4.08 -8.18 6.68
CA LEU A 236 -4.45 -7.83 5.31
C LEU A 236 -3.55 -6.74 4.73
N VAL A 237 -3.26 -5.70 5.53
CA VAL A 237 -2.34 -4.62 5.13
C VAL A 237 -0.93 -5.17 4.85
N SER A 238 -0.47 -6.10 5.69
CA SER A 238 0.81 -6.80 5.49
C SER A 238 0.86 -7.54 4.15
N CYS A 239 -0.16 -8.34 3.86
CA CYS A 239 -0.26 -9.09 2.60
C CYS A 239 -0.41 -8.16 1.39
N PHE A 240 -1.14 -7.05 1.53
CA PHE A 240 -1.27 -6.02 0.50
C PHE A 240 0.09 -5.41 0.17
N TYR A 241 0.84 -4.96 1.17
CA TYR A 241 2.16 -4.38 0.93
C TYR A 241 3.15 -5.39 0.34
N ALA A 242 3.10 -6.65 0.77
CA ALA A 242 3.90 -7.72 0.17
C ALA A 242 3.53 -7.93 -1.31
N SER A 243 2.26 -7.77 -1.67
CA SER A 243 1.80 -7.96 -3.05
C SER A 243 2.29 -6.89 -4.05
N LEU A 244 2.71 -5.71 -3.56
CA LEU A 244 3.18 -4.61 -4.42
C LEU A 244 4.38 -5.02 -5.27
N TYR A 245 5.28 -5.83 -4.71
CA TYR A 245 6.45 -6.37 -5.42
C TYR A 245 6.06 -7.06 -6.72
N PHE A 246 5.04 -7.93 -6.67
CA PHE A 246 4.58 -8.71 -7.82
C PHE A 246 3.99 -7.83 -8.92
N SER A 247 3.28 -6.76 -8.55
CA SER A 247 2.74 -5.80 -9.51
C SER A 247 3.85 -5.10 -10.31
N VAL A 248 5.00 -4.82 -9.69
CA VAL A 248 6.13 -4.17 -10.38
C VAL A 248 6.84 -5.16 -11.31
N VAL A 249 7.25 -6.33 -10.79
CA VAL A 249 8.05 -7.29 -11.58
C VAL A 249 7.28 -7.87 -12.76
N ASP A 250 5.96 -8.01 -12.67
CA ASP A 250 5.14 -8.46 -13.80
C ASP A 250 4.89 -7.35 -14.84
N CYS A 251 4.92 -6.06 -14.45
CA CYS A 251 4.68 -4.95 -15.38
C CYS A 251 5.95 -4.51 -16.14
N PHE A 252 7.15 -4.77 -15.60
CA PHE A 252 8.41 -4.36 -16.21
C PHE A 252 9.34 -5.53 -16.51
N GLU A 253 9.77 -5.64 -17.76
CA GLU A 253 10.80 -6.58 -18.18
C GLU A 253 12.19 -6.02 -17.83
N GLY A 254 12.96 -6.76 -17.03
CA GLY A 254 14.32 -6.45 -16.60
C GLY A 254 15.10 -7.70 -16.17
N THR A 255 16.42 -7.67 -16.38
CA THR A 255 17.43 -8.76 -16.41
C THR A 255 17.54 -9.73 -15.22
N GLN A 256 16.64 -9.72 -14.24
CA GLN A 256 16.67 -10.60 -13.06
C GLN A 256 15.49 -11.58 -12.99
N GLN A 257 15.04 -12.05 -14.16
CA GLN A 257 13.97 -13.05 -14.26
C GLN A 257 14.41 -14.47 -13.84
N GLU A 258 15.69 -14.69 -13.52
CA GLU A 258 16.18 -15.98 -13.04
C GLU A 258 15.63 -16.39 -11.66
N GLY A 259 15.16 -15.45 -10.83
CA GLY A 259 14.57 -15.77 -9.52
C GLY A 259 13.04 -15.63 -9.42
N ALA A 260 12.42 -14.82 -10.29
CA ALA A 260 10.98 -14.50 -10.20
C ALA A 260 10.08 -15.44 -11.01
N SER A 261 10.65 -16.20 -11.95
CA SER A 261 9.94 -17.17 -12.79
C SER A 261 9.75 -18.53 -12.10
N ALA A 262 10.49 -18.78 -11.03
CA ALA A 262 10.35 -20.02 -10.28
C ALA A 262 8.96 -20.04 -9.63
N PRO A 263 8.15 -21.09 -9.86
CA PRO A 263 6.97 -21.33 -9.05
C PRO A 263 7.34 -21.21 -7.57
N ILE A 264 6.50 -20.55 -6.78
CA ILE A 264 6.58 -20.64 -5.32
C ILE A 264 6.27 -22.10 -5.00
N GLU A 265 7.31 -22.93 -4.98
CA GLU A 265 7.18 -24.35 -4.72
C GLU A 265 6.72 -24.52 -3.27
N PRO A 266 5.67 -25.32 -3.01
CA PRO A 266 5.27 -25.65 -1.65
C PRO A 266 6.47 -26.29 -0.94
N ASP A 267 6.69 -25.90 0.33
CA ASP A 267 7.77 -26.42 1.16
C ASP A 267 7.62 -27.95 1.22
N GLN A 268 8.47 -28.67 0.47
CA GLN A 268 8.52 -30.11 0.60
C GLN A 268 9.16 -30.41 1.96
N PRO A 269 8.57 -31.30 2.78
CA PRO A 269 9.18 -31.70 4.02
C PRO A 269 10.57 -32.30 3.72
N ASP A 270 11.55 -31.82 4.45
CA ASP A 270 12.95 -32.26 4.36
C ASP A 270 12.98 -33.79 4.50
N PRO A 271 13.49 -34.57 3.52
CA PRO A 271 13.55 -36.02 3.60
C PRO A 271 14.58 -36.55 4.61
N SER A 272 15.08 -35.68 5.49
CA SER A 272 15.99 -36.03 6.59
C SER A 272 15.49 -35.44 7.91
N ALA A 273 14.40 -36.02 8.42
CA ALA A 273 14.01 -35.98 9.83
C ALA A 273 13.75 -37.42 10.31
#